data_AF-A0A7S7RVI4-F1
#
_entry.id   AF-A0A7S7RVI4-F1
#
_cell.length_a   1.000
_cell.length_b   1.000
_cell.length_c   1.000
_cell.angle_alpha   90.00
_cell.angle_beta   90.00
_cell.angle_gamma   90.00
#
_symmetry.space_group_name_H-M   'P 1'
#
loop_
_entity.id
_entity.type
_entity.pdbx_description
1 polymer ?
#
loop_
_entity_poly.entity_id
_entity_poly.type
_entity_poly.pdbx_seq_one_letter_code
_entity_poly.pdbx_strand_id
1 'polypeptide(L)'
;MSYRKSVNETMTAISTAAADAQAKIEKARRFKEGNRKNLRDRIVGTEGFRQNNDAYDRQISDAKAAFRETAQRAMDEYAKQRSASFVPRPRDVSPETMQFLSLIDLTQAEAAQLVREAKQKDGNYTLARMIYANANRQGIDMHDDAAGYIAKCEGAISSLTETCSSMLDDESGAYAKAFGQVVASAAKDVSEASDAYMGSAGVTSEGLPIEG
;
A
#
# COMPACT_ATOMS: atom_id res chain seq x y z
N MET A 1 4.86 -3.21 -14.72
CA MET A 1 3.95 -2.43 -13.85
C MET A 1 4.82 -1.77 -12.78
N SER A 2 4.70 -0.46 -12.55
CA SER A 2 5.54 0.23 -11.56
C SER A 2 5.08 -0.08 -10.13
N TYR A 3 5.99 -0.07 -9.16
CA TYR A 3 5.67 -0.33 -7.76
C TYR A 3 4.63 0.65 -7.19
N ARG A 4 4.79 1.95 -7.50
CA ARG A 4 3.80 3.00 -7.13
C ARG A 4 2.39 2.65 -7.62
N LYS A 5 2.26 2.14 -8.84
CA LYS A 5 0.95 1.75 -9.40
C LYS A 5 0.33 0.62 -8.59
N SER A 6 1.11 -0.39 -8.21
CA SER A 6 0.62 -1.48 -7.36
C SER A 6 0.22 -1.01 -5.96
N VAL A 7 0.97 -0.10 -5.33
CA VAL A 7 0.57 0.50 -4.05
C VAL A 7 -0.79 1.18 -4.16
N ASN A 8 -0.98 2.00 -5.20
CA ASN A 8 -2.25 2.69 -5.44
C ASN A 8 -3.41 1.72 -5.73
N GLU A 9 -3.17 0.66 -6.51
CA GLU A 9 -4.16 -0.38 -6.80
C GLU A 9 -4.57 -1.12 -5.53
N THR A 10 -3.62 -1.49 -4.67
CA THR A 10 -3.87 -2.13 -3.38
C THR A 10 -4.70 -1.23 -2.46
N MET A 11 -4.33 0.04 -2.31
CA MET A 11 -5.10 1.01 -1.53
C MET A 11 -6.52 1.20 -2.08
N THR A 12 -6.67 1.21 -3.40
CA THR A 12 -7.98 1.34 -4.06
C THR A 12 -8.84 0.10 -3.80
N ALA A 13 -8.27 -1.09 -3.92
CA ALA A 13 -8.97 -2.34 -3.66
C ALA A 13 -9.47 -2.41 -2.20
N ILE A 14 -8.59 -2.08 -1.24
CA ILE A 14 -8.92 -2.09 0.19
C ILE A 14 -9.98 -1.05 0.53
N SER A 15 -9.82 0.19 0.04
CA SER A 15 -10.76 1.27 0.34
C SER A 15 -12.14 1.03 -0.30
N THR A 16 -12.19 0.54 -1.54
CA THR A 16 -13.45 0.17 -2.20
C THR A 16 -14.15 -0.96 -1.47
N ALA A 17 -13.43 -2.03 -1.11
CA ALA A 17 -14.00 -3.15 -0.36
C ALA A 17 -14.55 -2.72 1.01
N ALA A 18 -13.87 -1.80 1.68
CA ALA A 18 -14.33 -1.25 2.96
C ALA A 18 -15.61 -0.42 2.79
N ALA A 19 -15.69 0.43 1.75
CA ALA A 19 -16.88 1.22 1.45
C ALA A 19 -18.09 0.33 1.12
N ASP A 20 -17.89 -0.72 0.32
CA ASP A 20 -18.93 -1.70 -0.02
C ASP A 20 -19.42 -2.47 1.21
N ALA A 21 -18.50 -2.91 2.07
CA ALA A 21 -18.83 -3.59 3.31
C ALA A 21 -19.61 -2.67 4.27
N GLN A 22 -19.17 -1.41 4.40
CA GLN A 22 -19.84 -0.41 5.24
C GLN A 22 -21.27 -0.15 4.77
N ALA A 23 -21.49 0.01 3.46
CA ALA A 23 -22.83 0.21 2.90
C ALA A 23 -23.77 -0.98 3.20
N LYS A 24 -23.26 -2.21 3.15
CA LYS A 24 -24.02 -3.42 3.52
C LYS A 24 -24.35 -3.45 5.02
N ILE A 25 -23.37 -3.11 5.86
CA ILE A 25 -23.54 -3.06 7.33
C ILE A 25 -24.57 -2.00 7.72
N GLU A 26 -24.51 -0.79 7.15
CA GLU A 26 -25.48 0.26 7.42
C GLU A 26 -26.90 -0.15 6.99
N LYS A 27 -27.04 -0.81 5.84
CA LYS A 27 -28.32 -1.34 5.38
C LYS A 27 -28.87 -2.38 6.36
N ALA A 28 -28.05 -3.32 6.82
CA ALA A 28 -28.45 -4.32 7.81
C ALA A 28 -28.84 -3.68 9.16
N ARG A 29 -28.08 -2.68 9.63
CA ARG A 29 -28.39 -1.91 10.85
C ARG A 29 -29.74 -1.20 10.76
N ARG A 30 -30.03 -0.52 9.64
CA ARG A 30 -31.34 0.12 9.39
C ARG A 30 -32.48 -0.91 9.41
N PHE A 31 -32.27 -2.10 8.86
CA PHE A 31 -33.28 -3.15 8.93
C PHE A 31 -33.47 -3.72 10.34
N LYS A 32 -32.43 -3.84 11.16
CA LYS A 32 -32.57 -4.20 12.59
C LYS A 32 -33.41 -3.17 13.35
N GLU A 33 -33.19 -1.88 13.11
CA GLU A 33 -34.02 -0.81 13.70
C GLU A 33 -35.48 -0.91 13.24
N GLY A 34 -35.72 -1.12 11.95
CA GLY A 34 -37.05 -1.37 11.39
C GLY A 34 -37.74 -2.60 11.98
N ASN A 35 -37.00 -3.71 12.15
CA ASN A 35 -37.49 -4.93 12.76
C ASN A 35 -37.85 -4.73 14.25
N ARG A 36 -37.07 -3.93 14.98
CA ARG A 36 -37.39 -3.53 16.36
C ARG A 36 -38.67 -2.70 16.43
N LYS A 37 -38.89 -1.79 15.48
CA LYS A 37 -40.14 -1.04 15.34
C LYS A 37 -41.31 -1.99 15.03
N ASN A 38 -41.15 -2.92 14.09
CA ASN A 38 -42.19 -3.88 13.73
C ASN A 38 -42.60 -4.78 14.90
N LEU A 39 -41.66 -5.18 15.77
CA LEU A 39 -41.97 -5.91 17.00
C LEU A 39 -42.80 -5.05 17.95
N ARG A 40 -42.40 -3.78 18.15
CA ARG A 40 -43.14 -2.82 19.00
C ARG A 40 -44.57 -2.61 18.49
N ASP A 41 -44.72 -2.49 17.17
CA ASP A 41 -45.99 -2.27 16.49
C ASP A 41 -46.79 -3.57 16.30
N ARG A 42 -46.28 -4.71 16.82
CA ARG A 42 -46.88 -6.06 16.74
C ARG A 42 -47.12 -6.55 15.31
N ILE A 43 -46.41 -5.99 14.33
CA ILE A 43 -46.42 -6.42 12.93
C ILE A 43 -45.71 -7.78 12.79
N VAL A 44 -44.64 -7.99 13.56
CA VAL A 44 -43.95 -9.28 13.67
C VAL A 44 -44.02 -9.81 15.09
N GLY A 45 -44.16 -11.12 15.25
CA GLY A 45 -44.06 -11.78 16.55
C GLY A 45 -42.62 -11.93 17.03
N THR A 46 -42.43 -12.33 18.29
CA THR A 46 -41.10 -12.50 18.92
C THR A 46 -40.18 -13.45 18.12
N GLU A 47 -40.74 -14.51 17.56
CA GLU A 47 -40.00 -15.48 16.76
C GLU A 47 -39.52 -14.87 15.43
N GLY A 48 -40.41 -14.19 14.71
CA GLY A 48 -40.06 -13.47 13.47
C GLY A 48 -39.04 -12.35 13.72
N PHE A 49 -39.15 -11.63 14.83
CA PHE A 49 -38.14 -10.65 15.23
C PHE A 49 -36.75 -11.28 15.42
N ARG A 50 -36.65 -12.42 16.14
CA ARG A 50 -35.39 -13.12 16.35
C ARG A 50 -34.78 -13.61 15.04
N GLN A 51 -35.55 -14.31 14.22
CA GLN A 51 -35.08 -14.83 12.93
C GLN A 51 -34.56 -13.72 12.01
N ASN A 52 -35.27 -12.59 11.94
CA ASN A 52 -34.84 -11.44 11.15
C ASN A 52 -33.54 -10.83 11.70
N ASN A 53 -33.42 -10.66 13.02
CA ASN A 53 -32.19 -10.12 13.62
C ASN A 53 -30.99 -11.04 13.38
N ASP A 54 -31.15 -12.35 13.56
CA ASP A 54 -30.09 -13.32 13.29
C ASP A 54 -29.64 -13.28 11.82
N ALA A 55 -30.58 -13.08 10.89
CA ALA A 55 -30.28 -12.91 9.48
C ALA A 55 -29.49 -11.62 9.20
N TYR A 56 -29.85 -10.51 9.84
CA TYR A 56 -29.11 -9.24 9.69
C TYR A 56 -27.72 -9.31 10.34
N ASP A 57 -27.57 -10.02 11.46
CA ASP A 57 -26.27 -10.24 12.10
C ASP A 57 -25.35 -11.09 11.23
N ARG A 58 -25.89 -12.12 10.54
CA ARG A 58 -25.14 -12.85 9.51
C ARG A 58 -24.71 -11.95 8.36
N GLN A 59 -25.59 -11.10 7.84
CA GLN A 59 -25.23 -10.16 6.75
C GLN A 59 -24.09 -9.21 7.16
N ILE A 60 -24.08 -8.72 8.39
CA ILE A 60 -23.00 -7.89 8.94
C ILE A 60 -21.69 -8.70 8.99
N SER A 61 -21.74 -9.93 9.52
CA SER A 61 -20.58 -10.81 9.59
C SER A 61 -20.00 -11.14 8.21
N ASP A 62 -20.86 -11.47 7.24
CA ASP A 62 -20.47 -11.81 5.88
C ASP A 62 -19.83 -10.61 5.17
N ALA A 63 -20.35 -9.40 5.39
CA ALA A 63 -19.75 -8.17 4.85
C ALA A 63 -18.33 -7.94 5.39
N LYS A 64 -18.11 -8.16 6.69
CA LYS A 64 -16.77 -8.06 7.30
C LYS A 64 -15.82 -9.13 6.78
N ALA A 65 -16.31 -10.36 6.62
CA ALA A 65 -15.53 -11.47 6.09
C ALA A 65 -15.08 -11.21 4.63
N ALA A 66 -16.00 -10.73 3.77
CA ALA A 66 -15.70 -10.38 2.39
C ALA A 66 -14.66 -9.26 2.27
N PHE A 67 -14.73 -8.25 3.15
CA PHE A 67 -13.70 -7.22 3.24
C PHE A 67 -12.33 -7.82 3.59
N ARG A 68 -12.25 -8.66 4.63
CA ARG A 68 -10.99 -9.29 5.06
C ARG A 68 -10.36 -10.14 3.95
N GLU A 69 -11.16 -10.92 3.24
CA GLU A 69 -10.69 -11.73 2.11
C GLU A 69 -10.12 -10.85 0.99
N THR A 70 -10.82 -9.77 0.64
CA THR A 70 -10.39 -8.85 -0.42
C THR A 70 -9.12 -8.11 -0.01
N ALA A 71 -9.04 -7.63 1.23
CA ALA A 71 -7.86 -6.96 1.76
C ALA A 71 -6.65 -7.90 1.77
N GLN A 72 -6.82 -9.15 2.21
CA GLN A 72 -5.74 -10.15 2.18
C GLN A 72 -5.23 -10.40 0.76
N ARG A 73 -6.14 -10.59 -0.20
CA ARG A 73 -5.76 -10.79 -1.62
C ARG A 73 -4.97 -9.60 -2.16
N ALA A 74 -5.43 -8.38 -1.89
CA ALA A 74 -4.75 -7.16 -2.32
C ALA A 74 -3.34 -7.03 -1.68
N MET A 75 -3.19 -7.44 -0.43
CA MET A 75 -1.90 -7.49 0.27
C MET A 75 -0.96 -8.56 -0.29
N ASP A 76 -1.48 -9.74 -0.63
CA ASP A 76 -0.70 -10.82 -1.23
C ASP A 76 -0.17 -10.42 -2.63
N GLU A 77 -1.01 -9.77 -3.44
CA GLU A 77 -0.63 -9.24 -4.74
C GLU A 77 0.42 -8.13 -4.61
N TYR A 78 0.23 -7.22 -3.66
CA TYR A 78 1.21 -6.20 -3.30
C TYR A 78 2.56 -6.81 -2.92
N ALA A 79 2.58 -7.83 -2.05
CA ALA A 79 3.81 -8.49 -1.61
C ALA A 79 4.58 -9.14 -2.78
N LYS A 80 3.85 -9.76 -3.72
CA LYS A 80 4.44 -10.30 -4.96
C LYS A 80 5.07 -9.20 -5.80
N GLN A 81 4.38 -8.07 -5.96
CA GLN A 81 4.89 -6.95 -6.75
C GLN A 81 6.06 -6.25 -6.07
N ARG A 82 6.04 -6.07 -4.74
CA ARG A 82 7.18 -5.58 -3.96
C ARG A 82 8.42 -6.44 -4.23
N SER A 83 8.27 -7.75 -4.14
CA SER A 83 9.36 -8.70 -4.42
C SER A 83 9.84 -8.59 -5.87
N ALA A 84 8.94 -8.50 -6.84
CA ALA A 84 9.31 -8.34 -8.25
C ALA A 84 10.03 -7.02 -8.54
N SER A 85 9.65 -5.93 -7.85
CA SER A 85 10.20 -4.60 -8.07
C SER A 85 11.55 -4.38 -7.41
N PHE A 86 11.79 -4.94 -6.23
CA PHE A 86 12.99 -4.62 -5.45
C PHE A 86 13.98 -5.77 -5.29
N VAL A 87 13.61 -7.04 -5.54
CA VAL A 87 14.60 -8.13 -5.51
C VAL A 87 15.43 -8.05 -6.79
N PRO A 88 16.77 -7.84 -6.72
CA PRO A 88 17.59 -7.69 -7.91
C PRO A 88 17.55 -8.96 -8.74
N ARG A 89 17.21 -8.82 -10.02
CA ARG A 89 17.17 -9.91 -10.99
C ARG A 89 18.02 -9.50 -12.19
N PRO A 90 19.28 -9.95 -12.28
CA PRO A 90 20.19 -9.55 -13.35
C PRO A 90 19.63 -9.80 -14.77
N ARG A 91 18.79 -10.83 -14.93
CA ARG A 91 18.11 -11.16 -16.20
C ARG A 91 17.09 -10.12 -16.66
N ASP A 92 16.63 -9.25 -15.76
CA ASP A 92 15.66 -8.18 -16.07
C ASP A 92 16.39 -6.90 -16.55
N VAL A 93 17.73 -6.94 -16.64
CA VAL A 93 18.61 -5.92 -17.23
C VAL A 93 19.26 -6.51 -18.48
N SER A 94 19.42 -5.72 -19.55
CA SER A 94 20.02 -6.24 -20.78
C SER A 94 21.50 -6.60 -20.58
N PRO A 95 22.02 -7.65 -21.24
CA PRO A 95 23.43 -8.02 -21.18
C PRO A 95 24.37 -6.88 -21.56
N GLU A 96 23.97 -6.02 -22.49
CA GLU A 96 24.76 -4.85 -22.91
C GLU A 96 24.85 -3.81 -21.80
N THR A 97 23.76 -3.56 -21.06
CA THR A 97 23.77 -2.65 -19.90
C THR A 97 24.58 -3.23 -18.74
N MET A 98 24.50 -4.55 -18.53
CA MET A 98 25.34 -5.26 -17.55
C MET A 98 26.83 -5.13 -17.86
N GLN A 99 27.19 -5.35 -19.13
CA GLN A 99 28.56 -5.26 -19.60
C GLN A 99 29.06 -3.82 -19.55
N PHE A 100 28.24 -2.86 -19.96
CA PHE A 100 28.52 -1.42 -19.83
C PHE A 100 28.88 -1.09 -18.38
N LEU A 101 28.01 -1.37 -17.41
CA LEU A 101 28.29 -1.06 -16.00
C LEU A 101 29.61 -1.71 -15.51
N SER A 102 29.95 -2.92 -15.95
CA SER A 102 31.18 -3.59 -15.51
C SER A 102 32.49 -3.01 -16.09
N LEU A 103 32.44 -2.18 -17.13
CA LEU A 103 33.61 -1.76 -17.91
C LEU A 103 33.97 -0.27 -17.79
N ILE A 104 33.18 0.51 -17.07
CA ILE A 104 33.36 1.96 -16.92
C ILE A 104 33.51 2.33 -15.46
N ASP A 105 34.54 3.14 -15.21
CA ASP A 105 34.66 3.93 -14.00
C ASP A 105 33.68 5.10 -14.09
N LEU A 106 32.76 5.17 -13.13
CA LEU A 106 31.79 6.23 -13.01
C LEU A 106 32.35 7.33 -12.12
N THR A 107 32.05 8.58 -12.43
CA THR A 107 32.08 9.64 -11.43
C THR A 107 30.84 9.58 -10.55
N GLN A 108 30.89 10.21 -9.38
CA GLN A 108 29.73 10.35 -8.50
C GLN A 108 28.54 11.01 -9.19
N ALA A 109 28.78 12.01 -10.03
CA ALA A 109 27.74 12.71 -10.78
C ALA A 109 27.09 11.81 -11.84
N GLU A 110 27.87 11.01 -12.56
CA GLU A 110 27.36 10.06 -13.57
C GLU A 110 26.57 8.93 -12.92
N ALA A 111 27.07 8.35 -11.83
CA ALA A 111 26.35 7.33 -11.08
C ALA A 111 25.01 7.86 -10.54
N ALA A 112 25.00 9.08 -9.98
CA ALA A 112 23.80 9.75 -9.50
C ALA A 112 22.78 10.03 -10.62
N GLN A 113 23.24 10.38 -11.82
CA GLN A 113 22.39 10.59 -12.98
C GLN A 113 21.78 9.27 -13.47
N LEU A 114 22.60 8.22 -13.62
CA LEU A 114 22.16 6.90 -14.05
C LEU A 114 21.13 6.28 -13.09
N VAL A 115 21.30 6.45 -11.77
CA VAL A 115 20.32 6.01 -10.77
C VAL A 115 18.98 6.70 -10.98
N ARG A 116 18.97 8.03 -11.16
CA ARG A 116 17.72 8.78 -11.38
C ARG A 116 17.04 8.37 -12.67
N GLU A 117 17.81 8.21 -13.75
CA GLU A 117 17.29 7.73 -15.03
C GLU A 117 16.73 6.31 -14.91
N ALA A 118 17.40 5.40 -14.21
CA ALA A 118 16.92 4.04 -13.98
C ALA A 118 15.63 3.99 -13.16
N LYS A 119 15.51 4.84 -12.13
CA LYS A 119 14.28 4.98 -11.35
C LYS A 119 13.14 5.54 -12.22
N GLN A 120 13.41 6.57 -13.03
CA GLN A 120 12.41 7.26 -13.86
C GLN A 120 11.97 6.47 -15.10
N LYS A 121 12.89 5.73 -15.74
CA LYS A 121 12.64 4.92 -16.92
C LYS A 121 12.05 3.57 -16.49
N ASP A 122 10.74 3.46 -16.63
CA ASP A 122 9.92 2.27 -16.34
C ASP A 122 9.92 1.77 -14.88
N GLY A 123 10.51 2.52 -13.95
CA GLY A 123 10.65 2.06 -12.57
C GLY A 123 11.60 0.86 -12.46
N ASN A 124 12.70 0.85 -13.22
CA ASN A 124 13.69 -0.21 -13.21
C ASN A 124 14.58 -0.12 -11.96
N TYR A 125 13.98 -0.40 -10.79
CA TYR A 125 14.69 -0.35 -9.51
C TYR A 125 15.79 -1.40 -9.43
N THR A 126 15.67 -2.52 -10.16
CA THR A 126 16.78 -3.47 -10.32
C THR A 126 18.00 -2.79 -10.90
N LEU A 127 17.88 -2.08 -12.03
CA LEU A 127 19.00 -1.34 -12.63
C LEU A 127 19.56 -0.28 -11.67
N ALA A 128 18.71 0.47 -10.98
CA ALA A 128 19.16 1.45 -9.99
C ALA A 128 20.02 0.81 -8.88
N ARG A 129 19.59 -0.35 -8.35
CA ARG A 129 20.34 -1.12 -7.34
C ARG A 129 21.65 -1.69 -7.86
N MET A 130 21.71 -2.04 -9.14
CA MET A 130 22.95 -2.49 -9.77
C MET A 130 23.94 -1.35 -9.95
N ILE A 131 23.47 -0.15 -10.29
CA ILE A 131 24.30 1.06 -10.35
C ILE A 131 24.83 1.40 -8.95
N TYR A 132 24.00 1.35 -7.90
CA TYR A 132 24.45 1.51 -6.51
C TYR A 132 25.56 0.52 -6.14
N ALA A 133 25.35 -0.77 -6.42
CA ALA A 133 26.34 -1.80 -6.11
C ALA A 133 27.66 -1.62 -6.88
N ASN A 134 27.60 -1.12 -8.11
CA ASN A 134 28.79 -0.86 -8.92
C ASN A 134 29.56 0.38 -8.43
N ALA A 135 28.85 1.49 -8.21
CA ALA A 135 29.43 2.73 -7.70
C ALA A 135 30.13 2.51 -6.35
N ASN A 136 29.51 1.76 -5.44
CA ASN A 136 30.12 1.39 -4.16
C ASN A 136 31.39 0.53 -4.31
N ARG A 137 31.47 -0.36 -5.32
CA ARG A 137 32.71 -1.10 -5.62
C ARG A 137 33.83 -0.20 -6.12
N GLN A 138 33.48 0.92 -6.74
CA GLN A 138 34.42 1.93 -7.23
C GLN A 138 34.78 2.98 -6.15
N GLY A 139 34.28 2.82 -4.92
CA GLY A 139 34.54 3.73 -3.80
C GLY A 139 33.68 5.00 -3.78
N ILE A 140 32.63 5.05 -4.60
CA ILE A 140 31.65 6.14 -4.60
C ILE A 140 30.58 5.81 -3.55
N ASP A 141 30.47 6.62 -2.50
CA ASP A 141 29.47 6.41 -1.45
C ASP A 141 28.06 6.72 -1.98
N MET A 142 27.30 5.65 -2.26
CA MET A 142 25.90 5.74 -2.66
C MET A 142 25.04 4.79 -1.83
N HIS A 143 23.96 5.33 -1.29
CA HIS A 143 22.98 4.65 -0.47
C HIS A 143 21.67 4.40 -1.23
N ASP A 144 21.21 3.14 -1.21
CA ASP A 144 19.89 2.76 -1.71
C ASP A 144 18.78 3.10 -0.71
N ASP A 145 18.00 4.15 -0.98
CA ASP A 145 16.92 4.64 -0.14
C ASP A 145 15.59 3.87 -0.31
N ALA A 146 15.58 2.77 -1.08
CA ALA A 146 14.41 1.94 -1.31
C ALA A 146 13.79 1.41 -0.01
N ALA A 147 14.59 1.10 1.01
CA ALA A 147 14.08 0.60 2.29
C ALA A 147 13.14 1.61 2.98
N GLY A 148 13.51 2.89 2.97
CA GLY A 148 12.68 3.96 3.54
C GLY A 148 11.40 4.19 2.73
N TYR A 149 11.51 4.12 1.40
CA TYR A 149 10.34 4.22 0.51
C TYR A 149 9.35 3.07 0.74
N ILE A 150 9.85 1.82 0.78
CA ILE A 150 9.04 0.63 1.05
C ILE A 150 8.33 0.77 2.39
N ALA A 151 9.05 1.13 3.45
CA ALA A 151 8.48 1.28 4.79
C ALA A 151 7.34 2.29 4.84
N LYS A 152 7.45 3.43 4.14
CA LYS A 152 6.37 4.43 4.05
C LYS A 152 5.15 3.86 3.32
N CYS A 153 5.32 3.16 2.21
CA CYS A 153 4.21 2.54 1.49
C CYS A 153 3.52 1.45 2.33
N GLU A 154 4.30 0.59 3.00
CA GLU A 154 3.76 -0.46 3.86
C GLU A 154 3.02 0.11 5.07
N GLY A 155 3.56 1.16 5.67
CA GLY A 155 2.90 1.88 6.75
C GLY A 155 1.56 2.48 6.31
N ALA A 156 1.52 3.13 5.14
CA ALA A 156 0.30 3.72 4.59
C ALA A 156 -0.78 2.65 4.29
N ILE A 157 -0.40 1.53 3.65
CA ILE A 157 -1.35 0.45 3.33
C ILE A 157 -1.85 -0.22 4.62
N SER A 158 -0.96 -0.50 5.58
CA SER A 158 -1.32 -1.16 6.84
C SER A 158 -2.26 -0.28 7.67
N SER A 159 -1.91 1.00 7.85
CA SER A 159 -2.74 1.97 8.56
C SER A 159 -4.12 2.15 7.92
N LEU A 160 -4.17 2.21 6.57
CA LEU A 160 -5.44 2.23 5.85
C LEU A 160 -6.28 0.98 6.14
N THR A 161 -5.67 -0.21 6.09
CA THR A 161 -6.35 -1.49 6.32
C THR A 161 -6.91 -1.61 7.75
N GLU A 162 -6.12 -1.18 8.74
CA GLU A 162 -6.54 -1.14 10.14
C GLU A 162 -7.67 -0.15 10.37
N THR A 163 -7.61 1.01 9.73
CA THR A 163 -8.66 2.03 9.81
C THR A 163 -9.95 1.55 9.15
N CYS A 164 -9.86 0.90 7.98
CA CYS A 164 -11.00 0.25 7.33
C CYS A 164 -11.62 -0.81 8.24
N SER A 165 -10.81 -1.66 8.87
CA SER A 165 -11.31 -2.68 9.80
C SER A 165 -12.05 -2.05 10.99
N SER A 166 -11.44 -1.02 11.59
CA SER A 166 -12.02 -0.26 12.71
C SER A 166 -13.32 0.42 12.31
N MET A 167 -13.41 0.94 11.09
CA MET A 167 -14.64 1.53 10.55
C MET A 167 -15.79 0.51 10.50
N LEU A 168 -15.54 -0.71 10.05
CA LEU A 168 -16.56 -1.76 9.96
C LEU A 168 -17.00 -2.27 11.34
N ASP A 169 -16.13 -2.17 12.34
CA ASP A 169 -16.43 -2.52 13.72
C ASP A 169 -17.11 -1.39 14.50
N ASP A 170 -16.96 -0.14 14.07
CA ASP A 170 -17.55 1.04 14.70
C ASP A 170 -19.08 1.12 14.51
N GLU A 171 -19.81 1.15 15.62
CA GLU A 171 -21.26 1.38 15.63
C GLU A 171 -21.64 2.87 15.67
N SER A 172 -20.71 3.75 16.10
CA SER A 172 -20.94 5.19 16.21
C SER A 172 -20.90 5.93 14.86
N GLY A 173 -20.25 5.33 13.87
CA GLY A 173 -20.05 5.92 12.53
C GLY A 173 -19.03 7.06 12.50
N ALA A 174 -18.25 7.25 13.56
CA ALA A 174 -17.19 8.25 13.61
C ALA A 174 -16.10 7.95 12.58
N TYR A 175 -15.68 6.68 12.48
CA TYR A 175 -14.66 6.26 11.51
C TYR A 175 -15.14 6.37 10.05
N ALA A 176 -16.42 6.08 9.80
CA ALA A 176 -17.01 6.21 8.46
C ALA A 176 -16.99 7.66 7.96
N LYS A 177 -17.16 8.64 8.85
CA LYS A 177 -17.07 10.07 8.50
C LYS A 177 -15.64 10.52 8.17
N ALA A 178 -14.65 9.95 8.84
CA ALA A 178 -13.24 10.27 8.62
C ALA A 178 -12.61 9.51 7.44
N PHE A 179 -13.27 8.47 6.94
CA PHE A 179 -12.74 7.53 5.95
C PHE A 179 -12.13 8.20 4.71
N GLY A 180 -12.85 9.15 4.09
CA GLY A 180 -12.36 9.85 2.90
C GLY A 180 -11.06 10.63 3.15
N GLN A 181 -10.91 11.22 4.34
CA GLN A 181 -9.69 11.94 4.72
C GLN A 181 -8.53 10.98 4.95
N VAL A 182 -8.78 9.80 5.52
CA VAL A 182 -7.76 8.77 5.73
C VAL A 182 -7.22 8.25 4.40
N VAL A 183 -8.09 7.93 3.44
CA VAL A 183 -7.69 7.50 2.09
C VAL A 183 -6.87 8.57 1.40
N ALA A 184 -7.30 9.83 1.47
CA ALA A 184 -6.58 10.96 0.88
C ALA A 184 -5.19 11.18 1.52
N SER A 185 -5.09 11.06 2.86
CA SER A 185 -3.82 11.19 3.58
C SER A 185 -2.85 10.09 3.17
N ALA A 186 -3.29 8.82 3.17
CA ALA A 186 -2.44 7.71 2.77
C ALA A 186 -1.96 7.85 1.31
N ALA A 187 -2.83 8.33 0.41
CA ALA A 187 -2.46 8.51 -1.00
C ALA A 187 -1.43 9.63 -1.17
N LYS A 188 -1.57 10.71 -0.39
CA LYS A 188 -0.60 11.79 -0.32
C LYS A 188 0.75 11.29 0.21
N ASP A 189 0.76 10.55 1.31
CA ASP A 189 2.00 10.02 1.91
C ASP A 189 2.76 9.11 0.92
N VAL A 190 2.04 8.25 0.19
CA VAL A 190 2.63 7.40 -0.86
C VAL A 190 3.16 8.23 -2.03
N SER A 191 2.44 9.28 -2.45
CA SER A 191 2.89 10.16 -3.52
C SER A 191 4.18 10.88 -3.12
N GLU A 192 4.21 11.51 -1.95
CA GLU A 192 5.38 12.23 -1.44
C GLU A 192 6.58 11.29 -1.25
N ALA A 193 6.35 10.08 -0.73
CA ALA A 193 7.40 9.08 -0.59
C ALA A 193 7.95 8.62 -1.96
N SER A 194 7.07 8.44 -2.95
CA SER A 194 7.47 8.10 -4.31
C SER A 194 8.27 9.22 -4.94
N ASP A 195 7.82 10.46 -4.85
CA ASP A 195 8.47 11.59 -5.49
C ASP A 195 9.85 11.84 -4.87
N ALA A 196 9.98 11.70 -3.54
CA ALA A 196 11.26 11.74 -2.84
C ALA A 196 12.21 10.63 -3.31
N TYR A 197 11.75 9.39 -3.38
CA TYR A 197 12.57 8.26 -3.81
C TYR A 197 13.03 8.39 -5.28
N MET A 198 12.16 8.88 -6.16
CA MET A 198 12.44 9.05 -7.59
C MET A 198 13.37 10.24 -7.86
N GLY A 199 13.32 11.29 -7.02
CA GLY A 199 14.23 12.43 -7.09
C GLY A 199 15.59 12.18 -6.44
N SER A 200 15.66 11.22 -5.53
CA SER A 200 16.88 10.85 -4.81
C SER A 200 17.83 10.04 -5.68
N ALA A 201 19.08 10.48 -5.73
CA ALA A 201 20.19 9.74 -6.29
C ALA A 201 20.90 8.85 -5.24
N GLY A 202 20.47 8.89 -3.97
CA GLY A 202 21.12 8.13 -2.90
C GLY A 202 22.50 8.63 -2.51
N VAL A 203 22.88 9.86 -2.87
CA VAL A 203 24.20 10.41 -2.55
C VAL A 203 24.19 10.96 -1.13
N THR A 204 25.03 10.42 -0.25
CA THR A 204 25.35 11.03 1.05
C THR A 204 26.23 12.25 0.78
N SER A 205 25.77 13.43 1.18
CA SER A 205 26.63 14.61 1.18
C SER A 205 27.72 14.39 2.24
N GLU A 206 28.96 14.31 1.78
CA GLU A 206 30.22 14.37 2.54
C GLU A 206 30.59 13.11 3.34
N GLY A 207 31.67 12.46 2.89
CA GLY A 207 32.45 11.52 3.69
C GLY A 207 33.16 12.23 4.85
N LEU A 208 32.40 12.58 5.88
CA LEU A 208 32.97 12.91 7.18
C LEU A 208 33.03 11.63 8.03
N PRO A 209 34.20 11.28 8.60
CA PRO A 209 34.33 10.12 9.47
C PRO A 209 33.44 10.33 10.70
N ILE A 210 32.72 9.28 11.08
CA ILE A 210 32.12 9.18 12.41
C ILE A 210 33.30 9.04 13.38
N GLU A 211 33.75 10.14 13.98
CA GLU A 211 34.64 10.09 15.14
C GLU A 211 33.88 9.46 16.31
N GLY A 212 34.57 8.54 17.00
CA GLY A 212 34.03 7.71 18.08
C GLY A 212 33.90 8.38 19.43
#